data_AF-A0A7W9JIX0-F1
#
_entry.id   AF-A0A7W9JIX0-F1
#
_cell.length_a   1.000
_cell.length_b   1.000
_cell.length_c   1.000
_cell.angle_alpha   90.00
_cell.angle_beta   90.00
_cell.angle_gamma   90.00
#
_symmetry.space_group_name_H-M   'P 1'
#
loop_
_entity.id
_entity.type
_entity.pdbx_description
1 polymer ?
#
loop_
_entity_poly.entity_id
_entity_poly.type
_entity_poly.pdbx_seq_one_letter_code
_entity_poly.pdbx_strand_id
1 'polypeptide(L)'
;MRRLVGDPWFWPVLFGSAGLVFLVWGTLRRDVVVLVAALAMLWMLWRHLPQLRVRSRPLAGAQAHVQAGGVVVFWRPGCPYCQALLRDLDPAQRDAVYWVNIWTDKDAVPVLHRLHAGRDGHAHEAVPTVWARRKDFVAADEASRSRLKDMLRDARPAGGPRTREEGPR
;
A
#
# COMPACT_ATOMS: atom_id res chain seq x y z
N MET A 1 -16.92 3.42 -12.49
CA MET A 1 -15.69 2.78 -13.02
C MET A 1 -14.53 2.79 -12.03
N ARG A 2 -14.14 3.94 -11.44
CA ARG A 2 -12.97 4.03 -10.53
C ARG A 2 -12.98 3.09 -9.30
N ARG A 3 -14.15 2.76 -8.74
CA ARG A 3 -14.25 1.83 -7.60
C ARG A 3 -13.83 0.39 -7.94
N LEU A 4 -14.28 -0.14 -9.08
CA LEU A 4 -13.97 -1.52 -9.48
C LEU A 4 -12.47 -1.71 -9.77
N VAL A 5 -11.84 -0.77 -10.46
CA VAL A 5 -10.39 -0.82 -10.78
C VAL A 5 -9.51 -0.50 -9.57
N GLY A 6 -10.08 0.16 -8.55
CA GLY A 6 -9.41 0.52 -7.30
C GLY A 6 -9.47 -0.51 -6.20
N ASP A 7 -10.15 -1.63 -6.43
CA ASP A 7 -10.11 -2.74 -5.51
C ASP A 7 -8.80 -3.55 -5.66
N PRO A 8 -8.13 -3.90 -4.55
CA PRO A 8 -6.88 -4.66 -4.58
C PRO A 8 -6.98 -6.04 -5.26
N TRP A 9 -8.19 -6.57 -5.44
CA TRP A 9 -8.44 -7.89 -6.05
C TRP A 9 -8.70 -7.85 -7.56
N PHE A 10 -9.03 -6.69 -8.13
CA PHE A 10 -9.45 -6.58 -9.52
C PHE A 10 -8.37 -7.05 -10.51
N TRP A 11 -7.17 -6.49 -10.40
CA TRP A 11 -6.05 -6.83 -11.30
C TRP A 11 -5.59 -8.29 -11.20
N PRO A 12 -5.42 -8.89 -9.99
CA PRO A 12 -5.07 -10.29 -9.84
C PRO A 12 -6.13 -11.22 -10.44
N VAL A 13 -7.42 -10.94 -10.21
CA VAL A 13 -8.50 -11.77 -10.77
C VAL A 13 -8.54 -11.65 -12.29
N LEU A 14 -8.38 -10.45 -12.84
CA LEU A 14 -8.34 -10.23 -14.29
C LEU A 14 -7.17 -10.97 -14.95
N PHE A 15 -5.95 -10.77 -14.46
CA PHE A 15 -4.76 -11.40 -15.04
C PHE A 15 -4.72 -12.91 -14.80
N GLY A 16 -5.18 -13.39 -13.64
CA GLY A 16 -5.25 -14.81 -13.34
C GLY A 16 -6.27 -15.56 -14.18
N SER A 17 -7.49 -15.01 -14.34
CA SER A 17 -8.53 -15.63 -15.17
C SER A 17 -8.15 -15.65 -16.65
N ALA A 18 -7.67 -14.54 -17.20
CA ALA A 18 -7.23 -14.47 -18.59
C ALA A 18 -5.99 -15.33 -18.84
N GLY A 19 -5.02 -15.35 -17.92
CA GLY A 19 -3.85 -16.24 -18.00
C GLY A 19 -4.23 -17.72 -18.03
N LEU A 20 -5.21 -18.13 -17.22
CA LEU A 20 -5.73 -19.51 -17.21
C LEU A 20 -6.40 -19.88 -18.55
N VAL A 21 -7.23 -18.98 -19.10
CA VAL A 21 -7.87 -19.18 -20.41
C VAL A 21 -6.82 -19.35 -21.51
N PHE A 22 -5.82 -18.47 -21.55
CA PHE A 22 -4.74 -18.55 -22.55
C PHE A 22 -3.92 -19.82 -22.38
N LEU A 23 -3.65 -20.25 -21.15
CA LEU A 23 -2.90 -21.47 -20.88
C LEU A 23 -3.66 -22.70 -21.39
N VAL A 24 -4.94 -22.85 -21.05
CA VAL A 24 -5.79 -23.96 -21.52
C VAL A 24 -5.91 -23.95 -23.04
N TRP A 25 -6.17 -22.78 -23.63
CA TRP A 25 -6.31 -22.62 -25.08
C TRP A 25 -4.99 -22.92 -25.82
N GLY A 26 -3.87 -22.40 -25.33
CA GLY A 26 -2.53 -22.61 -25.88
C GLY A 26 -2.11 -24.08 -25.82
N THR A 27 -2.39 -24.77 -24.70
CA THR A 27 -2.13 -26.21 -24.57
C THR A 27 -2.97 -27.04 -25.53
N LEU A 28 -4.27 -26.72 -25.69
CA LEU A 28 -5.16 -27.41 -26.64
C LEU A 28 -4.71 -27.23 -28.09
N ARG A 29 -4.20 -26.04 -28.45
CA ARG A 29 -3.77 -25.70 -29.81
C ARG A 29 -2.30 -26.01 -30.09
N ARG A 30 -1.51 -26.41 -29.07
CA ARG A 30 -0.04 -26.54 -29.10
C ARG A 30 0.66 -25.30 -29.66
N ASP A 31 0.10 -24.12 -29.38
CA ASP A 31 0.59 -22.85 -29.90
C ASP A 31 1.55 -22.21 -28.90
N VAL A 32 2.83 -22.15 -29.27
CA VAL A 32 3.91 -21.60 -28.43
C VAL A 32 3.69 -20.10 -28.14
N VAL A 33 3.13 -19.34 -29.08
CA VAL A 33 2.91 -17.89 -28.91
C VAL A 33 1.88 -17.65 -27.81
N VAL A 34 0.81 -18.44 -27.81
CA VAL A 34 -0.24 -18.35 -26.78
C VAL A 34 0.28 -18.75 -25.41
N LEU A 35 1.16 -19.76 -25.34
CA LEU A 35 1.82 -20.17 -24.10
C LEU A 35 2.75 -19.08 -23.55
N VAL A 36 3.53 -18.42 -24.41
CA VAL A 36 4.36 -17.26 -24.01
C VAL A 36 3.49 -16.11 -23.48
N ALA A 37 2.37 -15.82 -24.14
CA ALA A 37 1.41 -14.83 -23.65
C ALA A 37 0.82 -15.22 -22.28
N ALA A 38 0.48 -16.50 -22.08
CA ALA A 38 0.01 -17.00 -20.78
C ALA A 38 1.06 -16.82 -19.67
N LEU A 39 2.33 -17.12 -19.94
CA LEU A 39 3.43 -16.91 -19.01
C LEU A 39 3.61 -15.42 -18.67
N ALA A 40 3.49 -14.52 -19.66
CA ALA A 40 3.52 -13.08 -19.43
C ALA A 40 2.37 -12.61 -18.53
N MET A 41 1.16 -13.17 -18.68
CA MET A 41 0.02 -12.87 -17.79
C MET A 41 0.23 -13.41 -16.38
N LEU A 42 0.79 -14.60 -16.21
CA LEU A 42 1.15 -15.15 -14.90
C LEU A 42 2.23 -14.31 -14.21
N TRP A 43 3.19 -13.79 -14.96
CA TRP A 43 4.18 -12.85 -14.44
C TRP A 43 3.53 -11.53 -13.99
N MET A 44 2.58 -10.99 -14.76
CA MET A 44 1.78 -9.82 -14.36
C MET A 44 0.96 -10.09 -13.10
N LEU A 45 0.27 -11.23 -13.03
CA LEU A 45 -0.45 -11.68 -11.83
C LEU A 45 0.47 -11.68 -10.63
N TRP A 46 1.66 -12.27 -10.75
CA TRP A 46 2.62 -12.34 -9.66
C TRP A 46 3.06 -10.95 -9.19
N ARG A 47 3.25 -10.01 -10.11
CA ARG A 47 3.59 -8.62 -9.81
C ARG A 47 2.48 -7.88 -9.04
N HIS A 48 1.22 -8.28 -9.25
CA HIS A 48 0.03 -7.78 -8.55
C HIS A 48 -0.41 -8.64 -7.35
N LEU A 49 0.26 -9.74 -6.99
CA LEU A 49 -0.07 -10.47 -5.75
C LEU A 49 0.19 -9.65 -4.46
N PRO A 50 1.27 -8.84 -4.34
CA PRO A 50 1.58 -8.12 -3.10
C PRO A 50 0.49 -7.14 -2.63
N GLN A 51 -0.33 -6.59 -3.52
CA GLN A 51 -1.45 -5.68 -3.15
C GLN A 51 -2.56 -6.39 -2.36
N LEU A 52 -2.63 -7.72 -2.41
CA LEU A 52 -3.56 -8.50 -1.58
C LEU A 52 -3.07 -8.65 -0.12
N ARG A 53 -1.80 -8.33 0.15
CA ARG A 53 -1.19 -8.46 1.49
C ARG A 53 -1.55 -7.32 2.43
N VAL A 54 -2.21 -6.27 1.94
CA VAL A 54 -2.58 -5.10 2.74
C VAL A 54 -4.08 -4.83 2.63
N ARG A 55 -4.71 -4.62 3.78
CA ARG A 55 -6.10 -4.21 3.87
C ARG A 55 -6.17 -2.70 4.03
N SER A 56 -6.80 -2.06 3.05
CA SER A 56 -7.10 -0.62 3.13
C SER A 56 -8.15 -0.37 4.20
N ARG A 57 -7.97 0.70 4.97
CA ARG A 57 -8.87 1.17 6.02
C ARG A 57 -9.34 2.59 5.67
N PRO A 58 -10.54 2.99 6.14
CA PRO A 58 -11.09 4.32 5.86
C PRO A 58 -10.28 5.43 6.54
N LEU A 59 -10.22 6.60 5.93
CA LEU A 59 -9.47 7.76 6.45
C LEU A 59 -9.95 8.22 7.83
N ALA A 60 -11.23 8.02 8.16
CA ALA A 60 -11.81 8.46 9.43
C ALA A 60 -11.01 7.97 10.68
N GLY A 61 -10.39 6.80 10.60
CA GLY A 61 -9.54 6.27 11.69
C GLY A 61 -8.07 6.68 11.61
N ALA A 62 -7.62 7.24 10.49
CA ALA A 62 -6.21 7.56 10.25
C ALA A 62 -5.71 8.65 11.22
N GLN A 63 -6.47 9.73 11.40
CA GLN A 63 -6.09 10.81 12.32
C GLN A 63 -5.94 10.30 13.76
N ALA A 64 -6.90 9.52 14.25
CA ALA A 64 -6.84 8.95 15.60
C ALA A 64 -5.63 8.02 15.77
N HIS A 65 -5.33 7.20 14.74
CA HIS A 65 -4.18 6.32 14.73
C HIS A 65 -2.85 7.10 14.79
N VAL A 66 -2.73 8.18 14.02
CA VAL A 66 -1.57 9.08 14.05
C VAL A 66 -1.40 9.73 15.43
N GLN A 67 -2.49 10.19 16.05
CA GLN A 67 -2.43 10.78 17.40
C GLN A 67 -2.03 9.76 18.47
N ALA A 68 -2.41 8.50 18.31
CA ALA A 68 -1.97 7.39 19.14
C ALA A 68 -0.50 6.98 18.91
N GLY A 69 0.20 7.62 17.98
CA GLY A 69 1.60 7.34 17.66
C GLY A 69 1.81 6.33 16.53
N GLY A 70 0.75 5.90 15.86
CA GLY A 70 0.82 4.99 14.73
C GLY A 70 1.24 5.68 13.42
N VAL A 71 1.49 4.85 12.39
CA VAL A 71 1.96 5.28 11.08
C VAL A 71 0.88 4.99 10.04
N VAL A 72 0.46 6.03 9.31
CA VAL A 72 -0.47 5.92 8.18
C VAL A 72 0.30 5.95 6.88
N VAL A 73 -0.07 5.11 5.92
CA VAL A 73 0.48 5.14 4.56
C VAL A 73 -0.64 5.28 3.54
N PHE A 74 -0.60 6.36 2.77
CA PHE A 74 -1.43 6.57 1.61
C PHE A 74 -0.86 5.80 0.42
N TRP A 75 -1.68 4.96 -0.20
CA TRP A 75 -1.26 4.11 -1.31
C TRP A 75 -2.37 3.98 -2.36
N ARG A 76 -2.02 3.39 -3.51
CA ARG A 76 -2.99 3.02 -4.55
C ARG A 76 -2.62 1.69 -5.22
N PRO A 77 -3.60 0.87 -5.63
CA PRO A 77 -3.34 -0.34 -6.40
C PRO A 77 -2.72 0.00 -7.76
N GLY A 78 -1.83 -0.87 -8.24
CA GLY A 78 -1.13 -0.69 -9.52
C GLY A 78 0.01 0.34 -9.53
N CYS A 79 0.30 1.05 -8.43
CA CYS A 79 1.45 1.94 -8.37
C CYS A 79 2.77 1.16 -8.18
N PRO A 80 3.79 1.34 -9.06
CA PRO A 80 5.05 0.60 -8.98
C PRO A 80 5.81 0.92 -7.68
N TYR A 81 5.80 2.19 -7.23
CA TYR A 81 6.45 2.59 -5.98
C TYR A 81 5.75 2.04 -4.74
N CYS A 82 4.41 2.00 -4.74
CA CYS A 82 3.66 1.36 -3.65
C CYS A 82 3.95 -0.15 -3.60
N GLN A 83 4.04 -0.82 -4.76
CA GLN A 83 4.41 -2.23 -4.81
C GLN A 83 5.84 -2.49 -4.33
N ALA A 84 6.80 -1.61 -4.67
CA ALA A 84 8.17 -1.70 -4.16
C ALA A 84 8.16 -1.61 -2.62
N LEU A 85 7.47 -0.60 -2.06
CA LEU A 85 7.33 -0.46 -0.62
C LEU A 85 6.69 -1.69 0.04
N LEU A 86 5.64 -2.26 -0.56
CA LEU A 86 4.98 -3.46 -0.04
C LEU A 86 5.88 -4.71 -0.05
N ARG A 87 6.81 -4.81 -1.00
CA ARG A 87 7.79 -5.91 -1.06
C ARG A 87 8.91 -5.72 -0.04
N ASP A 88 9.30 -4.48 0.21
CA ASP A 88 10.38 -4.12 1.13
C ASP A 88 9.99 -4.26 2.61
N LEU A 89 8.70 -4.14 2.92
CA LEU A 89 8.16 -4.34 4.26
C LEU A 89 7.89 -5.82 4.55
N ASP A 90 8.31 -6.26 5.74
CA ASP A 90 7.99 -7.60 6.25
C ASP A 90 6.51 -7.69 6.69
N PRO A 91 5.96 -8.89 6.96
CA PRO A 91 4.56 -9.03 7.37
C PRO A 91 4.18 -8.22 8.61
N ALA A 92 5.03 -8.22 9.65
CA ALA A 92 4.75 -7.52 10.90
C ALA A 92 4.72 -6.00 10.70
N GLN A 93 5.62 -5.45 9.91
CA GLN A 93 5.65 -4.05 9.53
C GLN A 93 4.41 -3.66 8.71
N ARG A 94 3.96 -4.52 7.78
CA ARG A 94 2.74 -4.27 7.01
C ARG A 94 1.50 -4.22 7.91
N ASP A 95 1.44 -5.05 8.94
CA ASP A 95 0.31 -5.09 9.88
C ASP A 95 0.32 -3.92 10.87
N ALA A 96 1.50 -3.38 11.19
CA ALA A 96 1.67 -2.20 12.03
C ALA A 96 1.26 -0.89 11.32
N VAL A 97 1.24 -0.87 9.98
CA VAL A 97 0.87 0.30 9.17
C VAL A 97 -0.63 0.39 8.97
N TYR A 98 -1.17 1.61 9.10
CA TYR A 98 -2.53 1.94 8.71
C TYR A 98 -2.60 2.36 7.23
N TRP A 99 -3.05 1.45 6.37
CA TRP A 99 -3.10 1.66 4.92
C TRP A 99 -4.37 2.41 4.49
N VAL A 100 -4.24 3.54 3.79
CA VAL A 100 -5.36 4.30 3.23
C VAL A 100 -5.27 4.31 1.70
N ASN A 101 -6.32 3.81 1.03
CA ASN A 101 -6.38 3.78 -0.43
C ASN A 101 -7.08 5.02 -0.98
N ILE A 102 -6.33 5.86 -1.70
CA ILE A 102 -6.80 7.13 -2.25
C ILE A 102 -7.81 7.00 -3.40
N TRP A 103 -7.93 5.81 -4.01
CA TRP A 103 -8.91 5.57 -5.07
C TRP A 103 -10.28 5.20 -4.53
N THR A 104 -10.32 4.49 -3.40
CA THR A 104 -11.57 4.04 -2.77
C THR A 104 -12.13 5.13 -1.85
N ASP A 105 -11.26 5.82 -1.13
CA ASP A 105 -11.60 6.88 -0.20
C ASP A 105 -11.40 8.26 -0.85
N LYS A 106 -12.50 8.95 -1.14
CA LYS A 106 -12.47 10.28 -1.78
C LYS A 106 -11.94 11.36 -0.84
N ASP A 107 -12.07 11.18 0.47
CA ASP A 107 -11.65 12.16 1.46
C ASP A 107 -10.15 12.10 1.69
N ALA A 108 -9.49 11.01 1.26
CA ALA A 108 -8.05 10.85 1.37
C ALA A 108 -7.28 11.80 0.45
N VAL A 109 -7.81 12.14 -0.73
CA VAL A 109 -7.15 13.04 -1.70
C VAL A 109 -6.99 14.47 -1.13
N PRO A 110 -8.04 15.12 -0.59
CA PRO A 110 -7.89 16.41 0.08
C PRO A 110 -6.87 16.42 1.22
N VAL A 111 -6.82 15.35 2.03
CA VAL A 111 -5.83 15.25 3.13
C VAL A 111 -4.42 15.14 2.55
N LEU A 112 -4.23 14.29 1.54
CA LEU A 112 -2.96 14.14 0.85
C LEU A 112 -2.49 15.45 0.22
N HIS A 113 -3.40 16.19 -0.42
CA HIS A 113 -3.12 17.51 -0.98
C HIS A 113 -2.69 18.53 0.09
N ARG A 114 -3.34 18.53 1.26
CA ARG A 114 -2.95 19.44 2.37
C ARG A 114 -1.56 19.10 2.91
N LEU A 115 -1.25 17.81 3.07
CA LEU A 115 0.08 17.36 3.51
C LEU A 115 1.15 17.85 2.52
N HIS A 116 0.95 17.57 1.23
CA HIS A 116 1.89 17.98 0.19
C HIS A 116 2.00 19.48 0.00
N ALA A 117 0.89 20.22 0.06
CA ALA A 117 0.91 21.67 -0.02
C ALA A 117 1.65 22.31 1.16
N GLY A 118 1.52 21.75 2.37
CA GLY A 118 2.29 22.18 3.54
C GLY A 118 3.79 21.93 3.42
N ARG A 119 4.18 20.91 2.62
CA ARG A 119 5.59 20.49 2.45
C ARG A 119 6.29 21.16 1.27
N ASP A 120 5.66 21.11 0.08
CA ASP A 120 6.27 21.52 -1.19
C ASP A 120 5.64 22.80 -1.76
N GLY A 121 4.62 23.36 -1.11
CA GLY A 121 3.90 24.55 -1.58
C GLY A 121 2.91 24.31 -2.72
N HIS A 122 2.72 23.05 -3.15
CA HIS A 122 1.75 22.67 -4.18
C HIS A 122 1.05 21.35 -3.85
N ALA A 123 -0.17 21.19 -4.35
CA ALA A 123 -0.96 19.98 -4.15
C ALA A 123 -0.68 18.95 -5.25
N HIS A 124 -0.34 17.72 -4.87
CA HIS A 124 -0.17 16.59 -5.79
C HIS A 124 -0.63 15.27 -5.17
N GLU A 125 -0.91 14.29 -6.02
CA GLU A 125 -1.34 12.94 -5.61
C GLU A 125 -0.15 11.96 -5.58
N ALA A 126 1.02 12.41 -5.09
CA ALA A 126 2.20 11.56 -5.00
C ALA A 126 1.98 10.47 -3.94
N VAL A 127 2.23 9.22 -4.31
CA VAL A 127 2.12 8.04 -3.44
C VAL A 127 3.28 7.09 -3.72
N PRO A 128 3.81 6.35 -2.72
CA PRO A 128 3.30 6.22 -1.36
C PRO A 128 3.69 7.40 -0.46
N THR A 129 2.74 7.92 0.33
CA THR A 129 3.01 8.97 1.32
C THR A 129 2.80 8.43 2.71
N VAL A 130 3.84 8.59 3.54
CA VAL A 130 3.82 8.26 4.97
C VAL A 130 3.34 9.47 5.72
N TRP A 131 2.44 9.25 6.68
CA TRP A 131 1.95 10.27 7.60
C TRP A 131 2.02 9.75 9.04
N ALA A 132 2.78 10.46 9.87
CA ALA A 132 2.95 10.20 11.29
C ALA A 132 2.87 11.53 12.07
N ARG A 133 2.77 11.44 13.40
CA ARG A 133 2.39 12.56 14.29
C ARG A 133 3.21 13.84 14.12
N ARG A 134 4.47 13.73 13.70
CA ARG A 134 5.40 14.86 13.53
C ARG A 134 6.10 14.89 12.17
N LYS A 135 5.78 13.95 11.28
CA LYS A 135 6.51 13.77 10.02
C LYS A 135 5.60 13.21 8.95
N ASP A 136 5.66 13.80 7.77
CA ASP A 136 5.09 13.29 6.53
C ASP A 136 6.16 13.31 5.44
N PHE A 137 6.22 12.26 4.63
CA PHE A 137 7.18 12.17 3.53
C PHE A 137 6.72 11.17 2.46
N VAL A 138 7.21 11.34 1.23
CA VAL A 138 6.94 10.42 0.12
C VAL A 138 7.98 9.29 0.15
N ALA A 139 7.54 8.05 0.36
CA ALA A 139 8.40 6.87 0.42
C ALA A 139 8.66 6.25 -0.97
N ALA A 140 9.06 7.08 -1.94
CA ALA A 140 9.34 6.63 -3.30
C ALA A 140 10.76 6.07 -3.46
N ASP A 141 11.75 6.67 -2.80
CA ASP A 141 13.16 6.29 -2.83
C ASP A 141 13.54 5.30 -1.71
N GLU A 142 14.68 4.63 -1.89
CA GLU A 142 15.17 3.60 -0.96
C GLU A 142 15.49 4.16 0.44
N ALA A 143 16.01 5.39 0.52
CA ALA A 143 16.35 6.01 1.79
C ALA A 143 15.09 6.33 2.59
N SER A 144 14.04 6.85 1.94
CA SER A 144 12.74 7.08 2.56
C SER A 144 12.06 5.80 3.01
N ARG A 145 12.18 4.69 2.25
CA ARG A 145 11.66 3.38 2.69
C ARG A 145 12.40 2.84 3.89
N SER A 146 13.72 2.99 3.94
CA SER A 146 14.53 2.63 5.11
C SER A 146 14.11 3.44 6.35
N ARG A 147 13.93 4.76 6.21
CA ARG A 147 13.38 5.60 7.29
C ARG A 147 12.02 5.14 7.79
N LEU A 148 11.14 4.70 6.89
CA LEU A 148 9.84 4.13 7.29
C LEU A 148 10.03 2.84 8.10
N LYS A 149 10.94 1.94 7.67
CA LYS A 149 11.23 0.71 8.43
C LYS A 149 11.77 1.01 9.83
N ASP A 150 12.64 2.01 9.95
CA ASP A 150 13.17 2.45 11.25
C ASP A 150 12.05 3.05 12.11
N MET A 151 11.19 3.90 11.52
CA MET A 151 10.01 4.43 12.20
C MET A 151 9.05 3.33 12.67
N LEU A 152 8.86 2.26 11.89
CA LEU A 152 8.00 1.13 12.27
C LEU A 152 8.64 0.23 13.33
N ARG A 153 9.97 0.17 13.40
CA ARG A 153 10.69 -0.52 14.46
C ARG A 153 10.56 0.22 15.80
N ASP A 154 10.62 1.55 15.75
CA ASP A 154 10.51 2.42 16.92
C ASP A 154 9.06 2.66 17.35
N ALA A 155 8.12 2.62 16.40
CA ALA A 155 6.70 2.70 16.67
C ALA A 155 6.24 1.40 17.34
N ARG A 156 6.23 1.39 18.67
CA ARG A 156 5.57 0.34 19.45
C ARG A 156 4.14 0.15 18.92
N PRO A 157 3.65 -1.10 18.79
CA PRO A 157 2.29 -1.35 18.35
C PRO A 157 1.34 -0.60 19.28
N ALA A 158 0.49 0.25 18.68
CA ALA A 158 -0.55 1.00 19.36
C ALA A 158 -1.55 0.00 19.97
N GLY A 159 -1.23 -0.47 21.17
CA GLY A 159 -1.91 -1.59 21.83
C GLY A 159 -1.14 -2.22 23.00
N GLY A 160 0.16 -1.94 23.17
CA GLY A 160 0.88 -2.34 24.37
C GLY A 160 0.37 -1.56 25.60
N PRO A 161 0.12 -2.23 26.75
CA PRO A 161 -0.37 -1.55 27.94
C PRO A 161 0.60 -0.42 28.31
N ARG A 162 0.04 0.78 28.51
CA ARG A 162 0.77 1.86 29.18
C ARG A 162 1.08 1.36 30.58
N THR A 163 2.27 0.82 30.81
CA THR A 163 2.85 0.86 32.15
C THR A 163 3.10 2.34 32.45
N ARG A 164 2.05 2.98 32.97
CA ARG A 164 2.17 4.12 33.87
C ARG A 164 2.96 3.59 35.05
N GLU A 165 4.28 3.73 35.00
CA GLU A 165 5.02 3.88 36.25
C GLU A 165 4.78 5.31 36.71
N GLU A 166 3.67 5.45 37.40
CA GLU A 166 3.26 6.65 38.11
C GLU A 166 3.80 6.55 39.55
N GLY A 167 5.02 7.06 39.73
CA GLY A 167 5.56 7.64 40.97
C GLY A 167 6.04 6.71 42.11
N PRO A 168 6.51 7.26 43.26
CA PRO A 168 6.79 8.67 43.54
C PRO A 168 8.13 8.95 44.30
N ARG A 169 8.58 10.22 44.20
CA ARG A 169 9.47 11.01 45.09
C ARG A 169 10.92 10.54 45.31
#